data_AF-A0A920QTQ7-F1
#
_entry.id   AF-A0A920QTQ7-F1
#
_cell.length_a   1.000
_cell.length_b   1.000
_cell.length_c   1.000
_cell.angle_alpha   90.00
_cell.angle_beta   90.00
_cell.angle_gamma   90.00
#
_symmetry.space_group_name_H-M   'P 1'
#
loop_
_entity.id
_entity.type
_entity.pdbx_description
1 polymer ?
#
loop_
_entity_poly.entity_id
_entity_poly.type
_entity_poly.pdbx_seq_one_letter_code
_entity_poly.pdbx_strand_id
1 'polypeptide(L)' 'MTRTAQEWENLIAEAGSEGAVCRTSANGLTILMPGIRMVVEVEDQVLGKMLQPGINARMSLTPGKSTGSRSDPGSA' A
#
# COMPACT_ATOMS: atom_id res chain seq x y z
N MET A 1 -27.57 -1.37 22.12
CA MET A 1 -26.79 -0.51 21.20
C MET A 1 -25.73 -1.36 20.53
N THR A 2 -25.56 -1.24 19.22
CA THR A 2 -24.50 -1.90 18.45
C THR A 2 -23.39 -0.89 18.13
N ARG A 3 -22.13 -1.35 18.09
CA ARG A 3 -20.97 -0.56 17.68
C ARG A 3 -20.57 -0.91 16.24
N THR A 4 -19.99 0.03 15.54
CA THR A 4 -19.36 -0.14 14.22
C THR A 4 -18.06 -0.94 14.31
N ALA A 5 -17.59 -1.47 13.18
CA ALA A 5 -16.31 -2.19 13.13
C ALA A 5 -15.12 -1.30 13.55
N GLN A 6 -15.12 -0.01 13.20
CA GLN A 6 -14.04 0.91 13.56
C GLN A 6 -14.02 1.22 15.07
N GLU A 7 -15.20 1.39 15.68
CA GLU A 7 -15.28 1.57 17.14
C GLU A 7 -14.77 0.34 17.90
N TRP A 8 -15.02 -0.86 17.37
CA TRP A 8 -14.43 -2.08 17.95
C TRP A 8 -12.91 -2.14 17.79
N GLU A 9 -12.36 -1.85 16.60
CA GLU A 9 -10.90 -1.82 16.38
C GLU A 9 -10.20 -0.84 17.33
N ASN A 10 -10.80 0.35 17.54
CA ASN A 10 -10.26 1.35 18.46
C ASN A 10 -10.27 0.88 19.92
N LEU A 11 -11.38 0.31 20.40
CA LEU A 11 -11.48 -0.19 21.78
C LEU A 11 -10.52 -1.36 22.05
N ILE A 12 -10.33 -2.24 21.06
CA ILE A 12 -9.38 -3.35 21.14
C ILE A 12 -7.94 -2.83 21.22
N ALA A 13 -7.61 -1.83 20.40
CA ALA A 13 -6.29 -1.19 20.41
C ALA A 13 -6.03 -0.43 21.73
N GLU A 14 -7.01 0.28 22.27
CA GLU A 14 -6.94 0.95 23.58
C GLU A 14 -6.68 -0.05 24.72
N ALA A 15 -7.23 -1.26 24.60
CA ALA A 15 -6.97 -2.37 25.54
C ALA A 15 -5.61 -3.05 25.30
N GLY A 16 -4.83 -2.62 24.31
CA GLY A 16 -3.53 -3.20 23.96
C GLY A 16 -3.62 -4.56 23.27
N SER A 17 -4.78 -4.90 22.70
CA SER A 17 -5.04 -6.17 22.02
C SER A 17 -5.05 -6.00 20.50
N GLU A 18 -4.83 -7.09 19.77
CA GLU A 18 -4.77 -7.08 18.31
C GLU A 18 -6.16 -7.17 17.66
N GLY A 19 -6.43 -6.28 16.71
CA GLY A 19 -7.64 -6.30 15.91
C GLY A 19 -7.50 -5.44 14.65
N ALA A 20 -8.19 -5.83 13.57
CA ALA A 20 -8.21 -5.05 12.35
C ALA A 20 -9.57 -5.12 11.65
N VAL A 21 -10.04 -3.98 11.15
CA VAL A 21 -11.16 -3.91 10.22
C VAL A 21 -10.72 -4.40 8.85
N CYS A 22 -11.45 -5.37 8.29
CA CYS A 22 -11.32 -5.75 6.88
C CYS A 22 -11.78 -4.59 6.00
N ARG A 23 -10.85 -4.01 5.24
CA ARG A 23 -11.10 -2.86 4.39
C ARG A 23 -11.15 -3.25 2.93
N THR A 24 -11.90 -2.50 2.14
CA THR A 24 -11.93 -2.66 0.68
C THR A 24 -10.59 -2.26 0.08
N SER A 25 -10.24 -2.84 -1.07
CA SER A 25 -9.05 -2.46 -1.83
C SER A 25 -9.03 -0.96 -2.16
N ALA A 26 -10.19 -0.37 -2.51
CA ALA A 26 -10.30 1.07 -2.78
C ALA A 26 -9.94 1.95 -1.57
N ASN A 27 -10.33 1.54 -0.35
CA ASN A 27 -10.03 2.28 0.87
C ASN A 27 -8.59 2.04 1.36
N GLY A 28 -8.05 0.84 1.15
CA GLY A 28 -6.69 0.46 1.56
C GLY A 28 -5.58 1.17 0.77
N LEU A 29 -5.81 1.48 -0.51
CA LEU A 29 -4.83 2.16 -1.37
C LEU A 29 -4.61 3.64 -0.99
N THR A 30 -5.55 4.26 -0.28
CA THR A 30 -5.64 5.73 -0.24
C THR A 30 -5.55 6.33 1.18
N ILE A 31 -6.03 5.65 2.23
CA ILE A 31 -6.41 6.37 3.47
C ILE A 31 -5.57 6.04 4.72
N LEU A 32 -4.91 4.88 4.83
CA LEU A 32 -4.61 4.38 6.19
C LEU A 32 -3.19 4.44 6.70
N MET A 33 -2.18 4.67 5.87
CA MET A 33 -0.79 4.68 6.37
C MET A 33 0.03 5.79 5.73
N PRO A 34 -0.15 7.05 6.16
CA PRO A 34 0.68 8.16 5.71
C PRO A 34 2.17 7.82 5.94
N GLY A 35 2.96 7.89 4.86
CA GLY A 35 4.38 7.52 4.85
C GLY A 35 4.69 6.13 4.30
N ILE A 36 3.70 5.25 4.13
CA ILE A 36 3.90 3.95 3.48
C ILE A 36 3.57 4.07 1.99
N ARG A 37 4.62 4.06 1.15
CA ARG A 37 4.52 3.92 -0.31
C ARG A 37 4.14 2.48 -0.70
N MET A 38 2.99 1.98 -0.23
CA MET A 38 2.46 0.67 -0.64
C MET A 38 2.08 0.68 -2.12
N VAL A 39 1.69 1.86 -2.61
CA VAL A 39 1.34 2.13 -3.99
C VAL A 39 2.19 3.30 -4.45
N VAL A 40 2.74 3.21 -5.65
CA VAL A 40 3.53 4.26 -6.28
C VAL A 40 3.01 4.54 -7.69
N GLU A 41 3.02 5.81 -8.09
CA GLU A 41 2.82 6.20 -9.49
C GLU A 41 4.09 5.85 -10.28
N VAL A 42 3.90 5.16 -11.40
CA VAL A 42 4.96 4.73 -12.31
C VAL A 42 4.57 5.11 -13.72
N GLU A 43 5.53 5.59 -14.50
CA GLU A 43 5.38 5.75 -15.95
C GLU A 43 5.88 4.46 -16.62
N ASP A 44 4.96 3.68 -17.18
CA ASP A 44 5.27 2.52 -18.01
C ASP A 44 5.39 2.96 -19.47
N GLN A 45 6.43 2.51 -20.18
CA GLN A 45 6.70 2.96 -21.54
C GLN A 45 5.60 2.58 -22.55
N VAL A 46 4.77 1.58 -22.24
CA VAL A 46 3.70 1.08 -23.10
C VAL A 46 2.32 1.52 -22.60
N LEU A 47 2.10 1.44 -21.29
CA LEU A 47 0.79 1.66 -20.68
C LEU A 47 0.60 3.08 -20.14
N GLY A 48 1.65 3.90 -20.16
CA GLY A 48 1.66 5.25 -19.61
C GLY A 48 1.62 5.26 -18.08
N LYS A 49 1.07 6.33 -17.51
CA LYS A 49 0.90 6.50 -16.06
C LYS A 49 0.02 5.42 -15.44
N MET A 50 0.54 4.76 -14.41
CA MET A 50 -0.19 3.74 -13.67
C MET A 50 0.19 3.69 -12.18
N LEU A 51 -0.67 3.07 -11.38
CA LEU A 51 -0.40 2.74 -9.98
C LEU A 51 0.13 1.30 -9.87
N GLN A 52 1.27 1.13 -9.22
CA GLN A 52 1.89 -0.19 -8.98
C GLN A 52 2.19 -0.39 -7.49
N PRO A 53 2.30 -1.65 -7.03
CA PRO A 53 2.83 -1.94 -5.71
C PRO A 53 4.24 -1.36 -5.54
N GLY A 54 4.47 -0.63 -4.45
CA GLY A 54 5.79 -0.18 -4.08
C GLY A 54 6.64 -1.30 -3.46
N ILE A 55 7.91 -1.03 -3.22
CA ILE A 55 8.78 -1.96 -2.49
C ILE A 55 8.33 -2.02 -1.03
N ASN A 56 7.92 -3.21 -0.57
CA ASN A 56 7.38 -3.44 0.77
C ASN A 56 8.42 -3.23 1.87
N ALA A 57 9.68 -3.63 1.63
CA ALA A 57 10.76 -3.44 2.59
C ALA A 57 11.21 -1.97 2.63
N ARG A 58 11.34 -1.42 3.84
CA ARG A 58 11.90 -0.10 4.08
C ARG A 58 13.30 -0.24 4.67
N MET A 59 14.29 0.12 3.85
CA MET A 59 15.69 0.13 4.25
C MET A 59 16.12 1.57 4.51
N SER A 60 16.77 1.82 5.64
CA SER A 60 17.23 3.16 6.03
C SER A 60 18.45 3.62 5.22
N LEU A 61 19.34 2.69 4.85
CA LEU A 61 20.61 3.00 4.16
C LEU A 61 20.53 2.85 2.64
N THR A 62 19.73 1.90 2.15
CA THR A 62 19.55 1.64 0.72
C THR A 62 18.07 1.56 0.36
N PRO A 63 17.34 2.68 0.40
CA PRO A 63 15.92 2.68 0.05
C PRO A 63 15.73 2.18 -1.39
N GLY A 64 15.04 1.06 -1.56
CA GLY A 64 14.75 0.53 -2.89
C GLY A 64 13.93 1.51 -3.72
N LYS A 65 14.23 1.60 -5.03
CA LYS A 65 13.46 2.37 -6.01
C LYS A 65 12.99 1.43 -7.11
N SER A 66 11.69 1.39 -7.37
CA SER A 66 11.17 0.73 -8.56
C SER A 66 11.47 1.61 -9.78
N THR A 67 12.12 1.03 -10.79
CA THR A 67 12.30 1.65 -12.11
C THR A 67 11.20 1.10 -13.02
N GLY A 68 10.44 1.99 -13.66
CA GLY A 68 9.23 1.65 -14.42
C GLY A 68 9.46 0.93 -15.76
N SER A 69 10.67 0.47 -16.07
CA SER A 69 10.91 -0.20 -17.35
C SER A 69 10.56 -1.68 -17.27
N ARG A 70 9.40 -2.04 -17.82
CA ARG A 70 9.19 -3.38 -18.36
C ARG A 70 10.27 -3.61 -19.44
N SER A 71 11.01 -4.72 -19.37
CA SER A 71 11.84 -5.16 -20.48
C SER A 71 10.93 -5.62 -21.62
N ASP A 72 11.14 -5.11 -22.84
CA ASP A 72 10.40 -5.57 -24.01
C ASP A 72 10.72 -7.06 -24.25
N PRO A 73 9.72 -7.97 -24.24
CA PRO A 73 9.95 -9.38 -24.51
C PRO A 73 10.49 -9.67 -25.93
N GLY A 74 10.60 -8.66 -26.81
CA GLY A 74 11.22 -8.77 -28.14
C GLY A 74 12.68 -8.30 -28.25
N SER A 75 13.32 -7.85 -27.16
CA SER A 75 14.71 -7.37 -27.19
C SER A 75 15.68 -8.45 -26.66
N ALA A 76 16.00 -9.43 -27.52
CA ALA A 76 17.09 -10.39 -27.36
C ALA A 76 17.73 -10.67 -28.73
#